data_AF-A0A7J7H6M2-F1
#
_entry.id   AF-A0A7J7H6M2-F1
#
_cell.length_a   1.000
_cell.length_b   1.000
_cell.length_c   1.000
_cell.angle_alpha   90.00
_cell.angle_beta   90.00
_cell.angle_gamma   90.00
#
_symmetry.space_group_name_H-M   'P 1'
#
loop_
_entity.id
_entity.type
_entity.pdbx_description
1 polymer ?
#
loop_
_entity_poly.entity_id
_entity_poly.type
_entity_poly.pdbx_seq_one_letter_code
_entity_poly.pdbx_strand_id
1 'polypeptide(L)'
;MAVLEIGSGLGEVKKNPLFPPCAPKGINHEDFYKECCELACYFVAKDYGHVDMLDDETKGIRGKTSKSREPMRRFVGGVMVAFMKAYLEGDSSCLVGIRFGHEVAPVEFQNFDFL
;
A
#
# COMPACT_ATOMS: atom_id res chain seq x y z
N MET A 1 -12.99 -14.72 2.01
CA MET A 1 -11.53 -14.59 2.06
C MET A 1 -11.25 -13.16 2.51
N ALA A 2 -10.43 -12.95 3.54
CA ALA A 2 -10.05 -11.60 3.92
C ALA A 2 -8.91 -11.11 3.00
N VAL A 3 -8.97 -9.85 2.58
CA VAL A 3 -8.01 -9.24 1.65
C VAL A 3 -7.45 -7.97 2.27
N LEU A 4 -6.13 -7.80 2.18
CA LEU A 4 -5.45 -6.54 2.44
C LEU A 4 -4.78 -6.11 1.13
N GLU A 5 -5.30 -5.05 0.53
CA GLU A 5 -4.73 -4.44 -0.67
C GLU A 5 -3.97 -3.17 -0.30
N ILE A 6 -2.68 -3.14 -0.66
CA ILE A 6 -1.80 -1.99 -0.40
C ILE A 6 -1.36 -1.40 -1.73
N GLY A 7 -2.05 -0.35 -2.14
CA GLY A 7 -1.81 0.39 -3.36
C GLY A 7 -0.66 1.39 -3.27
N SER A 8 -0.15 1.75 -4.44
CA SER A 8 0.87 2.81 -4.61
C SER A 8 0.30 3.93 -5.48
N GLY A 9 0.38 5.18 -5.04
CA GLY A 9 -0.17 6.34 -5.74
C GLY A 9 0.58 6.69 -7.03
N LEU A 10 1.85 6.31 -7.14
CA LEU A 10 2.64 6.50 -8.36
C LEU A 10 2.50 5.35 -9.37
N GLY A 11 1.72 4.31 -9.08
CA GLY A 11 1.59 3.12 -9.93
C GLY A 11 1.04 3.42 -11.33
N GLU A 12 0.04 4.31 -11.41
CA GLU A 12 -0.58 4.77 -12.67
C GLU A 12 0.25 5.81 -13.42
N VAL A 13 1.28 6.37 -12.78
CA VAL A 13 2.05 7.47 -13.35
C VAL A 13 3.07 6.94 -14.35
N LYS A 14 2.90 7.32 -15.62
CA LYS A 14 3.91 7.08 -16.65
C LYS A 14 5.13 7.99 -16.44
N LYS A 15 6.19 7.47 -15.80
CA LYS A 15 7.39 8.26 -15.49
C LYS A 15 8.24 8.64 -16.71
N ASN A 16 8.18 7.87 -17.80
CA ASN A 16 8.94 8.16 -19.02
C ASN A 16 8.25 7.59 -20.27
N PRO A 17 8.59 8.05 -21.49
CA PRO A 17 7.92 7.59 -22.72
C PRO A 17 8.10 6.10 -23.04
N LEU A 18 9.23 5.52 -22.63
CA LEU A 18 9.69 4.17 -22.98
C LEU A 18 9.02 3.07 -22.14
N PHE A 19 8.61 3.37 -20.92
CA PHE A 19 8.00 2.41 -20.00
C PHE A 19 6.54 2.79 -19.74
N PRO A 20 5.60 1.83 -19.86
CA PRO A 20 4.21 2.09 -19.45
C PRO A 20 4.13 2.31 -17.92
N PRO A 21 2.99 2.83 -17.42
CA PRO A 21 2.67 2.76 -15.99
C PRO A 21 2.83 1.34 -15.44
N CYS A 22 3.22 1.22 -14.17
CA CYS A 22 3.39 -0.08 -13.52
C CYS A 22 2.05 -0.72 -13.13
N ALA A 23 1.04 0.11 -12.84
CA ALA A 23 -0.32 -0.30 -12.51
C ALA A 23 -1.30 0.61 -13.28
N PRO A 24 -1.49 0.41 -14.59
CA PRO A 24 -2.38 1.24 -15.38
C PRO A 24 -3.86 1.00 -14.99
N LYS A 25 -4.69 2.04 -15.18
CA LYS A 25 -6.15 1.96 -14.96
C LYS A 25 -6.78 0.80 -15.73
N GLY A 26 -7.75 0.13 -15.11
CA GLY A 26 -8.41 -1.06 -15.63
C GLY A 26 -7.76 -2.37 -15.18
N ILE A 27 -6.52 -2.33 -14.69
CA ILE A 27 -5.78 -3.49 -14.15
C ILE A 27 -4.91 -3.09 -12.94
N ASN A 28 -5.34 -2.07 -12.19
CA ASN A 28 -4.61 -1.53 -11.04
C ASN A 28 -5.12 -2.16 -9.71
N HIS A 29 -4.52 -1.72 -8.60
CA HIS A 29 -4.90 -2.13 -7.25
C HIS A 29 -6.32 -1.68 -6.85
N GLU A 30 -6.81 -0.55 -7.38
CA GLU A 30 -8.17 -0.06 -7.14
C GLU A 30 -9.23 -0.98 -7.77
N ASP A 31 -9.00 -1.39 -9.03
CA ASP A 31 -9.89 -2.28 -9.76
C ASP A 31 -9.87 -3.68 -9.14
N PHE A 32 -8.69 -4.18 -8.75
CA PHE A 32 -8.57 -5.44 -8.00
C PHE A 32 -9.35 -5.40 -6.67
N TYR A 33 -9.24 -4.29 -5.93
CA TYR A 33 -9.97 -4.12 -4.68
C TYR A 33 -11.49 -4.14 -4.88
N LYS A 34 -12.02 -3.50 -5.93
CA LYS A 34 -13.45 -3.49 -6.25
C LYS A 34 -14.00 -4.87 -6.59
N GLU A 35 -13.15 -5.80 -7.02
CA GLU A 35 -13.52 -7.19 -7.30
C GLU A 35 -13.46 -8.10 -6.05
N CYS A 36 -12.99 -7.58 -4.90
CA CYS A 36 -12.87 -8.34 -3.66
C CYS A 36 -14.22 -8.49 -2.90
N CYS A 37 -14.31 -9.52 -2.06
CA CYS A 37 -15.45 -9.77 -1.17
C CYS A 37 -15.44 -8.87 0.08
N GLU A 38 -16.55 -8.87 0.85
CA GLU A 38 -16.88 -8.08 2.07
C GLU A 38 -15.85 -7.99 3.23
N LEU A 39 -14.65 -8.57 3.13
CA LEU A 39 -13.61 -8.39 4.17
C LEU A 39 -12.33 -7.90 3.50
N ALA A 40 -12.41 -6.73 2.87
CA ALA A 40 -11.31 -6.16 2.11
C ALA A 40 -10.90 -4.80 2.70
N CYS A 41 -9.64 -4.71 3.14
CA CYS A 41 -9.00 -3.48 3.55
C CYS A 41 -8.15 -2.92 2.41
N TYR A 42 -8.30 -1.64 2.11
CA TYR A 42 -7.56 -0.95 1.05
C TYR A 42 -6.87 0.29 1.58
N PHE A 43 -5.59 0.43 1.26
CA PHE A 43 -4.81 1.62 1.59
C PHE A 43 -3.91 2.00 0.42
N VAL A 44 -3.84 3.28 0.09
CA VAL A 44 -2.99 3.79 -1.00
C VAL A 44 -2.01 4.82 -0.46
N ALA A 45 -0.72 4.51 -0.53
CA ALA A 45 0.34 5.44 -0.16
C ALA A 45 0.62 6.41 -1.33
N LYS A 46 0.38 7.70 -1.11
CA LYS A 46 0.28 8.73 -2.16
C LYS A 46 1.54 8.89 -3.00
N ASP A 47 2.67 9.13 -2.35
CA ASP A 47 3.93 9.50 -3.03
C ASP A 47 4.89 8.31 -3.25
N TYR A 48 4.35 7.09 -3.25
CA TYR A 48 5.12 5.86 -3.33
C TYR A 48 4.83 5.08 -4.61
N GLY A 49 5.83 4.32 -5.08
CA GLY A 49 5.76 3.42 -6.21
C GLY A 49 6.12 1.98 -5.86
N HIS A 50 6.04 1.10 -6.86
CA HIS A 50 6.10 -0.35 -6.71
C HIS A 50 7.33 -0.90 -5.94
N VAL A 51 8.48 -0.24 -6.01
CA VAL A 51 9.73 -0.71 -5.38
C VAL A 51 10.04 -0.02 -4.04
N ASP A 52 9.16 0.85 -3.55
CA ASP A 52 9.45 1.61 -2.33
C ASP A 52 9.20 0.81 -1.05
N MET A 53 8.50 -0.33 -1.15
CA MET A 53 8.31 -1.29 -0.04
C MET A 53 9.53 -2.20 0.22
N LEU A 54 10.57 -2.12 -0.62
CA LEU A 54 11.76 -2.96 -0.51
C LEU A 54 12.71 -2.48 0.60
N ASP A 55 13.76 -3.27 0.85
CA ASP A 55 14.86 -2.87 1.72
C ASP A 55 15.56 -1.59 1.21
N ASP A 56 16.16 -0.83 2.14
CA ASP A 56 16.89 0.39 1.79
C ASP A 56 18.08 0.07 0.89
N GLU A 57 18.81 -1.00 1.22
CA GLU A 57 19.90 -1.52 0.42
C GLU A 57 19.42 -2.69 -0.46
N THR A 58 19.29 -2.44 -1.76
CA THR A 58 18.99 -3.50 -2.75
C THR A 58 20.12 -3.64 -3.75
N LYS A 59 20.53 -4.87 -4.07
CA LYS A 59 21.52 -5.15 -5.12
C LYS A 59 21.00 -4.77 -6.52
N GLY A 60 21.89 -4.29 -7.39
CA GLY A 60 21.58 -3.97 -8.79
C GLY A 60 20.95 -2.58 -9.01
N ILE A 61 20.50 -2.32 -10.24
CA ILE A 61 20.01 -1.00 -10.69
C ILE A 61 18.71 -0.59 -9.95
N ARG A 62 17.97 -1.55 -9.41
CA ARG A 62 16.71 -1.32 -8.67
C ARG A 62 16.86 -0.45 -7.42
N GLY A 63 18.07 -0.28 -6.87
CA GLY A 63 18.31 0.55 -5.68
C GLY A 63 18.34 2.07 -5.89
N LYS A 64 18.44 2.54 -7.14
CA LYS A 64 18.83 3.95 -7.41
C LYS A 64 17.68 4.94 -7.60
N THR A 65 16.41 4.52 -7.48
CA THR A 65 15.27 5.31 -7.97
C THR A 65 14.22 5.68 -6.92
N SER A 66 14.44 5.39 -5.64
CA SER A 66 13.51 5.70 -4.54
C SER A 66 14.00 6.89 -3.72
N LYS A 67 13.10 7.79 -3.31
CA LYS A 67 13.44 8.95 -2.46
C LYS A 67 13.48 8.59 -0.96
N SER A 68 12.74 7.56 -0.52
CA SER A 68 12.78 7.00 0.84
C SER A 68 11.96 5.70 0.89
N ARG A 69 12.55 4.58 1.32
CA ARG A 69 11.87 3.26 1.39
C ARG A 69 11.42 2.90 2.80
N GLU A 70 12.20 3.30 3.80
CA GLU A 70 11.91 3.06 5.21
C GLU A 70 10.46 3.36 5.61
N PRO A 71 9.85 4.50 5.24
CA PRO A 71 8.50 4.82 5.68
C PRO A 71 7.46 3.88 5.04
N MET A 72 7.60 3.57 3.75
CA MET A 72 6.71 2.61 3.07
C MET A 72 6.87 1.20 3.63
N ARG A 73 8.11 0.76 3.87
CA ARG A 73 8.39 -0.55 4.47
C ARG A 73 7.79 -0.67 5.88
N ARG A 74 7.94 0.37 6.71
CA ARG A 74 7.29 0.44 8.03
C ARG A 74 5.78 0.42 7.93
N PHE A 75 5.20 1.20 7.01
CA PHE A 75 3.77 1.22 6.79
C PHE A 75 3.23 -0.16 6.39
N VAL A 76 3.82 -0.80 5.37
CA VAL A 76 3.42 -2.13 4.89
C VAL A 76 3.50 -3.16 6.02
N GLY A 77 4.59 -3.17 6.79
CA GLY A 77 4.73 -4.06 7.94
C GLY A 77 3.67 -3.80 9.02
N GLY A 78 3.44 -2.54 9.37
CA GLY A 78 2.47 -2.14 10.40
C GLY A 78 1.03 -2.51 10.02
N VAL A 79 0.59 -2.18 8.79
CA VAL A 79 -0.77 -2.46 8.34
C VAL A 79 -1.00 -3.97 8.16
N MET A 80 0.01 -4.72 7.73
CA MET A 80 -0.06 -6.18 7.67
C MET A 80 -0.28 -6.81 9.05
N VAL A 81 0.48 -6.36 10.06
CA VAL A 81 0.30 -6.83 11.44
C VAL A 81 -1.07 -6.45 11.98
N ALA A 82 -1.53 -5.22 11.77
CA ALA A 82 -2.85 -4.76 12.19
C ALA A 82 -3.98 -5.59 11.53
N PHE A 83 -3.84 -5.90 10.24
CA PHE A 83 -4.79 -6.74 9.51
C PHE A 83 -4.82 -8.18 10.03
N MET A 84 -3.66 -8.79 10.26
CA MET A 84 -3.60 -10.13 10.83
C MET A 84 -4.22 -10.19 12.23
N LYS A 85 -4.01 -9.16 13.05
CA LYS A 85 -4.63 -9.06 14.38
C LYS A 85 -6.16 -9.00 14.28
N ALA A 86 -6.69 -8.18 13.37
CA ALA A 86 -8.13 -8.12 13.14
C ALA A 86 -8.70 -9.44 12.63
N TYR A 87 -8.02 -10.08 11.68
CA TYR A 87 -8.49 -11.31 11.06
C TYR A 87 -8.41 -12.54 11.97
N LEU A 88 -7.32 -12.68 12.72
CA LEU A 88 -7.05 -13.86 13.55
C LEU A 88 -7.59 -13.72 14.98
N GLU A 89 -7.55 -12.52 15.55
CA GLU A 89 -7.89 -12.26 16.95
C GLU A 89 -9.21 -11.48 17.10
N GLY A 90 -9.78 -10.98 16.00
CA GLY A 90 -10.98 -10.13 16.04
C GLY A 90 -10.72 -8.70 16.54
N ASP A 91 -9.46 -8.30 16.73
CA ASP A 91 -9.09 -6.97 17.20
C ASP A 91 -8.70 -6.03 16.04
N SER A 92 -9.67 -5.20 15.63
CA SER A 92 -9.52 -4.22 14.55
C SER A 92 -9.04 -2.83 15.02
N SER A 93 -8.75 -2.66 16.30
CA SER A 93 -8.42 -1.34 16.89
C SER A 93 -7.27 -0.63 16.16
N CYS A 94 -6.19 -1.35 15.85
CA CYS A 94 -5.05 -0.79 15.12
C CYS A 94 -5.41 -0.41 13.67
N LEU A 95 -6.18 -1.22 12.95
CA LEU A 95 -6.59 -0.92 11.57
C LEU A 95 -7.49 0.32 11.51
N VAL A 96 -8.46 0.39 12.42
CA VAL A 96 -9.36 1.54 12.59
C VAL A 96 -8.54 2.78 12.99
N GLY A 97 -7.57 2.62 13.89
CA GLY A 97 -6.68 3.70 14.31
C GLY A 97 -5.86 4.29 13.16
N ILE A 98 -5.30 3.44 12.29
CA ILE A 98 -4.59 3.86 11.07
C ILE A 98 -5.54 4.60 10.11
N ARG A 99 -6.78 4.09 9.93
CA ARG A 99 -7.77 4.70 9.03
C ARG A 99 -8.20 6.09 9.47
N PHE A 100 -8.53 6.27 10.75
CA PHE A 100 -9.07 7.54 11.28
C PHE A 100 -8.00 8.51 11.78
N GLY A 101 -6.72 8.21 11.56
CA GLY A 101 -5.61 9.08 11.95
C GLY A 101 -5.38 9.17 13.45
N HIS A 102 -5.89 8.20 14.23
CA HIS A 102 -5.55 8.07 15.64
C HIS A 102 -4.14 7.49 15.82
N GLU A 103 -3.68 6.71 14.84
CA GLU A 103 -2.30 6.25 14.72
C GLU A 103 -1.57 7.07 13.65
N VAL A 104 -0.33 7.48 13.91
CA VAL A 104 0.47 8.24 12.95
C VAL A 104 1.10 7.26 11.95
N ALA A 105 0.53 7.17 10.76
CA ALA A 105 1.13 6.42 9.66
C ALA A 105 2.41 7.13 9.16
N PRO A 106 3.49 6.38 8.82
CA PRO A 106 4.71 6.97 8.29
C PRO A 106 4.60 7.40 6.82
N VAL A 107 3.40 7.30 6.22
CA VAL A 107 3.10 7.67 4.84
C VAL A 107 1.83 8.53 4.78
N GLU A 108 1.74 9.42 3.80
CA GLU A 108 0.50 10.12 3.47
C GLU A 108 -0.40 9.18 2.64
N PHE A 109 -1.68 9.09 3.02
CA PHE A 109 -2.66 8.32 2.26
C PHE A 109 -3.29 9.17 1.15
N GLN A 110 -3.37 8.59 -0.04
CA GLN A 110 -4.20 9.12 -1.13
C GLN A 110 -5.64 8.63 -1.03
N ASN A 111 -5.82 7.37 -0.62
CA ASN A 111 -7.11 6.73 -0.46
C ASN A 111 -7.02 5.62 0.59
N PHE A 112 -8.16 5.32 1.22
CA PHE A 112 -8.34 4.15 2.05
C PHE A 112 -9.81 3.75 2.06
N ASP A 113 -10.10 2.46 2.12
CA ASP A 113 -11.47 1.96 2.20
C ASP A 113 -11.54 0.58 2.87
N PHE A 114 -12.67 0.27 3.51
CA PHE A 114 -12.99 -1.07 4.03
C PHE A 114 -14.34 -1.50 3.43
N LEU A 115 -14.37 -2.64 2.73
CA LEU A 115 -15.60 -3.32 2.33
C LEU A 115 -16.13 -4.15 3.51
#